data_AF-A0A9P2MVJ3-F1
#
_entry.id   AF-A0A9P2MVJ3-F1
#
_cell.length_a   1.000
_cell.length_b   1.000
_cell.length_c   1.000
_cell.angle_alpha   90.00
_cell.angle_beta   90.00
_cell.angle_gamma   90.00
#
_symmetry.space_group_name_H-M   'P 1'
#
loop_
_entity.id
_entity.type
_entity.pdbx_description
1 polymer ?
#
loop_
_entity_poly.entity_id
_entity_poly.type
_entity_poly.pdbx_seq_one_letter_code
_entity_poly.pdbx_strand_id
1 'polypeptide(L)' 'MSPSLRKAVAAAIGGGAVAIASVLITGPSGDDGLEGVSYIPYEDIVGVWTVCHGHTGKDII' A
#
# COMPACT_ATOMS: atom_id res chain seq x y z
N MET A 1 9.62 -8.03 -9.62
CA MET A 1 8.98 -6.71 -9.81
C MET A 1 8.51 -6.61 -11.25
N SER A 2 7.23 -6.27 -11.46
CA SER A 2 6.67 -6.07 -12.79
C SER A 2 7.30 -4.85 -13.49
N PRO A 3 7.33 -4.82 -14.83
CA PRO A 3 7.81 -3.64 -15.56
C PRO A 3 7.02 -2.37 -15.25
N SER A 4 5.71 -2.47 -14.97
CA SER A 4 4.86 -1.35 -14.57
C SER A 4 5.29 -0.75 -13.24
N LEU A 5 5.47 -1.59 -12.21
CA LEU A 5 5.91 -1.13 -10.88
C LEU A 5 7.30 -0.51 -10.94
N ARG A 6 8.24 -1.08 -11.73
CA ARG A 6 9.57 -0.49 -11.93
C ARG A 6 9.50 0.93 -12.49
N LYS A 7 8.63 1.16 -13.49
CA LYS A 7 8.45 2.49 -14.10
C LYS A 7 7.82 3.48 -13.12
N ALA A 8 6.83 3.04 -12.35
CA ALA A 8 6.18 3.88 -11.34
C ALA A 8 7.17 4.30 -10.24
N VAL A 9 8.00 3.38 -9.75
CA VAL A 9 9.06 3.68 -8.79
C VAL A 9 10.04 4.69 -9.37
N ALA A 10 10.50 4.50 -10.61
CA ALA A 10 11.40 5.44 -11.27
C ALA A 10 10.79 6.85 -11.39
N ALA A 11 9.50 6.95 -11.71
CA ALA A 11 8.79 8.22 -11.77
C ALA A 11 8.67 8.91 -10.39
N ALA A 12 8.57 8.13 -9.31
CA ALA A 12 8.43 8.64 -7.95
C ALA A 12 9.75 9.11 -7.31
N ILE A 13 10.92 8.82 -7.90
CA ILE A 13 12.24 9.17 -7.33
C ILE A 13 12.35 10.66 -7.01
N GLY A 14 11.80 11.54 -7.87
CA GLY A 14 11.81 12.98 -7.65
C GLY A 14 11.04 13.45 -6.41
N GLY A 15 10.09 12.63 -5.92
CA GLY A 15 9.34 12.89 -4.68
C GLY A 15 10.04 12.38 -3.41
N GLY A 16 11.24 11.80 -3.53
CA GLY A 16 12.03 11.31 -2.41
C GLY A 16 11.54 9.97 -1.84
N ALA A 17 12.12 9.57 -0.71
CA ALA A 17 11.91 8.23 -0.13
C ALA A 17 10.44 7.92 0.21
N VAL A 18 9.68 8.93 0.65
CA VAL A 18 8.26 8.77 0.98
C VAL A 18 7.44 8.42 -0.27
N ALA A 19 7.68 9.11 -1.39
CA ALA A 19 6.97 8.83 -2.65
C ALA A 19 7.35 7.46 -3.24
N ILE A 20 8.60 7.04 -3.08
CA ILE A 20 9.02 5.70 -3.48
C ILE A 20 8.28 4.64 -2.65
N ALA A 21 8.25 4.81 -1.33
CA ALA A 21 7.55 3.89 -0.43
C ALA A 21 6.05 3.84 -0.72
N SER A 22 5.41 4.99 -0.97
CA SER A 22 3.98 5.02 -1.31
C SER A 22 3.68 4.23 -2.58
N VAL A 23 4.49 4.36 -3.64
CA VAL A 23 4.32 3.57 -4.87
C VAL A 23 4.55 2.09 -4.64
N LEU A 24 5.50 1.71 -3.78
CA LEU A 24 5.72 0.31 -3.44
C LEU A 24 4.52 -0.29 -2.68
N ILE A 25 3.92 0.47 -1.77
CA ILE A 25 2.75 0.04 -0.98
C ILE A 25 1.52 -0.10 -1.87
N THR A 26 1.18 0.92 -2.64
CA THR A 26 -0.10 0.98 -3.38
C THR A 26 -0.02 0.38 -4.78
N GLY A 27 1.18 0.33 -5.36
CA GLY A 27 1.36 0.06 -6.79
C GLY A 27 0.86 1.21 -7.68
N PRO A 28 1.11 1.13 -9.00
CA PRO A 28 0.66 2.14 -9.95
C PRO A 28 -0.87 2.20 -10.15
N SER A 29 -1.60 1.11 -9.88
CA SER A 29 -3.04 1.01 -10.07
C SER A 29 -3.83 1.19 -8.77
N GLY A 30 -3.15 1.18 -7.61
CA GLY A 30 -3.76 1.36 -6.29
C GLY A 30 -4.18 0.05 -5.61
N ASP A 31 -3.99 -1.09 -6.25
CA ASP A 31 -4.29 -2.43 -5.74
C ASP A 31 -3.26 -3.49 -6.20
N ASP A 32 -2.20 -3.06 -6.90
CA ASP A 32 -1.16 -3.89 -7.50
C ASP A 32 0.23 -3.63 -6.89
N GLY A 33 0.23 -3.09 -5.66
CA GLY A 33 1.41 -2.87 -4.85
C GLY A 33 1.86 -4.10 -4.07
N LEU A 34 2.72 -3.88 -3.07
CA LEU A 34 3.15 -4.91 -2.15
C LEU A 34 2.11 -5.22 -1.07
N GLU A 35 1.33 -4.21 -0.67
CA GLU A 35 0.27 -4.37 0.32
C GLU A 35 -1.06 -4.64 -0.38
N GLY A 36 -1.87 -5.53 0.22
CA GLY A 36 -3.29 -5.66 -0.17
C GLY A 36 -4.06 -4.39 0.18
N VAL A 37 -5.27 -4.24 -0.39
CA VAL A 37 -6.15 -3.11 -0.10
C VAL A 37 -7.57 -3.57 0.25
N SER A 38 -8.11 -3.02 1.33
CA SER A 38 -9.55 -3.13 1.65
C SER A 38 -10.07 -1.79 2.17
N TYR A 39 -11.09 -1.25 1.53
CA TYR A 39 -11.74 0.00 1.96
C TYR A 39 -12.77 -0.21 3.08
N ILE A 40 -13.02 -1.47 3.46
CA ILE A 40 -13.88 -1.85 4.58
C ILE A 40 -12.97 -2.49 5.64
N PRO A 41 -13.03 -2.07 6.91
CA PRO A 41 -12.27 -2.69 7.99
C PRO A 41 -12.50 -4.20 8.07
N TYR A 42 -11.43 -4.96 8.33
CA TYR A 42 -11.47 -6.41 8.52
C TYR A 42 -10.49 -6.84 9.62
N GLU A 43 -10.79 -7.95 10.29
CA GLU A 43 -9.81 -8.62 11.15
C GLU A 43 -8.89 -9.51 10.30
N ASP A 44 -7.58 -9.31 10.42
CA ASP A 44 -6.60 -10.16 9.77
C ASP A 44 -6.50 -11.55 10.44
N ILE A 45 -5.60 -12.42 9.94
CA ILE A 45 -5.47 -13.80 10.42
C ILE A 45 -4.95 -13.94 11.87
N VAL A 46 -4.48 -12.84 12.49
CA VAL A 46 -4.06 -12.80 13.89
C VAL A 46 -5.02 -11.97 14.76
N GLY A 47 -6.16 -11.53 14.22
CA GLY A 47 -7.21 -10.82 14.97
C GLY A 47 -6.94 -9.32 15.14
N VAL A 48 -6.21 -8.68 14.22
CA VAL A 48 -5.96 -7.24 14.24
C VAL A 48 -6.85 -6.53 13.23
N TRP A 49 -7.58 -5.50 13.68
CA TRP A 49 -8.37 -4.62 12.82
C TRP A 49 -7.48 -3.85 11.85
N THR A 50 -7.74 -4.06 10.56
CA THR A 50 -6.94 -3.56 9.44
C THR A 50 -7.84 -2.92 8.36
N VAL A 51 -7.39 -1.81 7.76
CA VAL A 51 -8.08 -1.13 6.65
C VAL A 51 -7.08 -0.50 5.67
N CYS A 52 -7.56 -0.03 4.51
CA CYS A 52 -6.78 0.58 3.44
C CYS A 52 -5.60 -0.33 3.05
N HIS A 53 -4.40 0.22 2.94
CA HIS A 53 -3.17 -0.51 2.65
C HIS A 53 -2.49 -0.99 3.94
N GLY A 54 -3.13 -1.93 4.64
CA GLY A 54 -2.56 -2.52 5.86
C GLY A 54 -2.47 -1.56 7.05
N HIS A 55 -3.29 -0.51 7.10
CA HIS A 55 -3.33 0.39 8.24
C HIS A 55 -3.98 -0.30 9.43
N THR A 56 -3.34 -0.24 10.60
CA THR A 56 -3.82 -0.82 11.86
C THR A 56 -3.84 0.25 12.95
N GLY A 57 -4.79 0.16 13.90
CA GLY A 57 -4.98 1.19 14.91
C GLY A 57 -6.21 0.94 15.78
N LYS A 58 -6.26 1.59 16.95
CA LYS A 58 -7.43 1.51 17.87
C LYS A 58 -8.62 2.33 17.40
N ASP A 59 -8.39 3.17 16.40
CA ASP A 59 -9.35 4.03 15.72
C ASP A 59 -10.09 3.33 14.57
N ILE A 60 -9.73 2.08 14.26
CA ILE A 60 -10.38 1.25 13.24
C ILE A 60 -11.44 0.36 13.92
N ILE A 61 -12.70 0.46 13.46
CA ILE A 61 -13.88 -0.26 13.97
C ILE A 61 -14.77 -0.68 12.80
#